data_AF-Q728H7-F1
#
_entry.id   AF-Q728H7-F1
#
_cell.length_a   1.000
_cell.length_b   1.000
_cell.length_c   1.000
_cell.angle_alpha   90.00
_cell.angle_beta   90.00
_cell.angle_gamma   90.00
#
_symmetry.space_group_name_H-M   'P 1'
#
loop_
_entity.id
_entity.type
_entity.pdbx_description
1 polymer ?
#
loop_
_entity_poly.entity_id
_entity_poly.type
_entity_poly.pdbx_seq_one_letter_code
_entity_poly.pdbx_strand_id
1 'polypeptide(L)' 'MYDKSLEKEEACCSCGRYNDLQDNERARELHHVEDRLLCFDCFRRHGPLLRGTLGEERVLSLIENWYG' A
#
# COMPACT_ATOMS: atom_id res chain seq x y z
N MET A 1 -12.65 -22.25 -18.55
CA MET A 1 -12.77 -20.85 -18.13
C MET A 1 -12.32 -20.81 -16.68
N TYR A 2 -11.05 -20.47 -16.44
CA TYR A 2 -10.56 -20.22 -15.09
C TYR A 2 -10.34 -18.73 -15.01
N ASP A 3 -11.19 -18.07 -14.23
CA ASP A 3 -11.08 -16.67 -13.87
C ASP A 3 -9.86 -16.52 -12.95
N LYS A 4 -8.70 -16.24 -13.55
CA LYS A 4 -7.42 -15.98 -12.86
C LYS A 4 -7.20 -14.47 -12.72
N SER A 5 -8.20 -13.71 -12.32
CA SER A 5 -8.06 -12.25 -12.16
C SER A 5 -8.15 -11.77 -10.72
N LEU A 6 -8.24 -12.71 -9.77
CA LEU A 6 -7.92 -12.48 -8.35
C LEU A 6 -6.52 -13.04 -8.03
N GLU A 7 -5.54 -12.79 -8.90
CA GLU A 7 -4.15 -12.76 -8.44
C GLU A 7 -4.07 -11.60 -7.46
N LYS A 8 -4.26 -11.97 -6.20
CA LYS A 8 -3.97 -11.22 -4.99
C LYS A 8 -3.04 -10.05 -5.31
N GLU A 9 -3.44 -8.84 -4.95
CA GLU A 9 -2.50 -7.74 -4.85
C GLU A 9 -1.44 -8.12 -3.79
N GLU A 10 -0.37 -8.79 -4.23
CA GLU A 10 0.71 -9.30 -3.38
C GLU A 10 1.91 -8.36 -3.37
N ALA A 11 1.81 -7.25 -4.10
CA ALA A 11 2.88 -6.30 -4.32
C ALA A 11 2.35 -4.86 -4.27
N CYS A 12 3.26 -3.91 -4.02
CA CYS A 12 2.92 -2.49 -4.10
C CYS A 12 2.47 -2.14 -5.53
N CYS A 13 1.27 -1.59 -5.70
CA CYS A 13 0.72 -1.19 -7.00
C CYS A 13 1.58 -0.15 -7.73
N SER A 14 2.41 0.61 -7.00
CA SER A 14 3.24 1.68 -7.57
C SER A 14 4.62 1.19 -8.04
N CYS A 15 5.34 0.42 -7.20
CA CYS A 15 6.70 -0.02 -7.52
C CYS A 15 6.83 -1.52 -7.82
N GLY A 16 5.76 -2.30 -7.65
CA GLY A 16 5.74 -3.75 -7.87
C GLY A 16 6.62 -4.56 -6.90
N ARG A 17 7.24 -3.91 -5.91
CA ARG A 17 8.09 -4.60 -4.92
C ARG A 17 7.24 -5.40 -3.94
N TYR A 18 7.93 -6.28 -3.21
CA TYR A 18 7.41 -7.09 -2.11
C TYR A 18 6.58 -8.30 -2.54
N ASN A 19 6.51 -8.59 -3.84
CA ASN A 19 5.87 -9.81 -4.36
C ASN A 19 6.56 -11.09 -3.83
N ASP A 20 7.86 -11.01 -3.59
CA ASP A 20 8.76 -12.08 -3.16
C ASP A 20 8.88 -12.24 -1.64
N LEU A 21 8.29 -11.33 -0.85
CA LEU A 21 8.27 -11.44 0.60
C LEU A 21 7.22 -12.45 1.10
N GLN A 22 7.44 -13.01 2.30
CA GLN A 22 6.43 -13.82 2.96
C GLN A 22 5.22 -12.98 3.38
N ASP A 23 4.03 -13.58 3.43
CA ASP A 23 2.75 -12.94 3.78
C ASP A 23 2.85 -12.04 5.03
N ASN A 24 3.56 -12.48 6.06
CA ASN A 24 3.73 -11.74 7.31
C ASN A 24 4.61 -10.50 7.17
N GLU A 25 5.62 -10.55 6.32
CA GLU A 25 6.49 -9.41 6.02
C GLU A 25 5.79 -8.44 5.06
N ARG A 26 5.04 -8.98 4.09
CA ARG A 26 4.19 -8.19 3.18
C ARG A 26 3.15 -7.37 3.94
N ALA A 27 2.45 -7.96 4.90
CA ALA A 27 1.45 -7.25 5.70
C ALA A 27 2.02 -6.12 6.57
N ARG A 28 3.34 -6.12 6.82
CA ARG A 28 4.04 -5.02 7.53
C ARG A 28 4.52 -3.93 6.57
N GLU A 29 4.98 -4.32 5.38
CA GLU A 29 5.55 -3.38 4.42
C GLU A 29 4.49 -2.71 3.53
N LEU A 30 3.41 -3.44 3.24
CA LEU A 30 2.32 -3.03 2.35
C LEU A 30 1.04 -2.75 3.14
N HIS A 31 0.44 -1.59 2.92
CA HIS A 31 -0.86 -1.24 3.48
C HIS A 31 -1.83 -0.80 2.39
N HIS A 32 -3.11 -1.10 2.62
CA HIS A 32 -4.19 -0.61 1.78
C HIS A 32 -4.40 0.89 2.00
N VAL A 33 -4.26 1.64 0.93
CA VAL A 33 -4.53 3.07 0.86
C VAL A 33 -5.61 3.26 -0.20
N GLU A 34 -6.84 3.49 0.28
CA GLU A 34 -8.06 3.41 -0.56
C GLU A 34 -8.18 2.02 -1.21
N ASP A 35 -8.23 1.96 -2.53
CA ASP A 35 -8.34 0.73 -3.33
C ASP A 35 -6.98 0.26 -3.86
N ARG A 36 -5.86 0.72 -3.29
CA ARG A 36 -4.51 0.38 -3.74
C ARG A 36 -3.65 -0.14 -2.60
N LEU A 37 -2.92 -1.21 -2.88
CA LEU A 37 -1.89 -1.70 -1.97
C LEU A 37 -0.57 -0.94 -2.23
N LEU A 38 -0.08 -0.17 -1.25
CA LEU A 38 1.14 0.61 -1.40
C LEU A 38 2.16 0.23 -0.33
N CYS A 39 3.45 0.31 -0.67
CA CYS A 39 4.50 0.31 0.33
C CYS A 39 4.72 1.71 0.90
N PHE A 40 5.32 1.79 2.08
CA PHE A 40 5.59 3.06 2.75
C PHE A 40 6.33 4.07 1.86
N ASP A 41 7.35 3.63 1.12
CA ASP A 41 8.11 4.53 0.24
C ASP A 41 7.25 5.13 -0.88
N CYS A 42 6.39 4.32 -1.50
CA CYS A 42 5.51 4.79 -2.58
C CYS A 42 4.41 5.68 -2.00
N PHE A 43 3.85 5.28 -0.87
CA PHE A 43 2.91 6.12 -0.13
C PHE A 43 3.54 7.46 0.26
N ARG A 44 4.79 7.50 0.70
CA ARG A 44 5.49 8.74 1.06
C ARG A 44 5.79 9.62 -0.15
N ARG A 45 6.13 9.03 -1.31
CA ARG A 45 6.34 9.78 -2.57
C ARG A 45 5.04 10.34 -3.14
N HIS A 46 3.96 9.57 -3.09
CA HIS A 46 2.65 9.95 -3.62
C HIS A 46 1.76 10.62 -2.57
N GLY A 47 2.14 10.58 -1.30
CA GLY A 47 1.43 11.13 -0.15
C GLY A 47 1.01 12.58 -0.34
N PRO A 48 1.85 13.47 -0.91
CA PRO A 48 1.44 14.84 -1.23
C PRO A 48 0.27 14.93 -2.24
N LEU A 49 0.19 13.99 -3.19
CA LEU A 49 -0.93 13.90 -4.15
C LEU A 49 -2.15 13.25 -3.51
N LEU A 50 -1.93 12.26 -2.65
CA LEU A 50 -2.99 11.59 -1.89
C LEU A 50 -3.57 12.48 -0.79
N ARG A 51 -2.83 13.47 -0.25
CA ARG A 51 -3.32 14.44 0.75
C ARG A 51 -4.56 15.20 0.27
N GLY A 52 -4.65 15.50 -1.03
CA GLY A 52 -5.83 16.15 -1.60
C GLY A 52 -7.06 15.24 -1.67
N THR A 53 -6.86 13.91 -1.66
CA THR A 53 -7.93 12.91 -1.81
C THR A 53 -8.33 12.31 -0.47
N LEU A 54 -7.34 11.93 0.36
CA LEU A 54 -7.52 11.32 1.68
C LEU A 54 -7.73 12.34 2.80
N GLY A 55 -7.30 13.59 2.60
CA GLY A 55 -7.15 14.58 3.67
C GLY A 55 -5.85 14.40 4.47
N GLU A 56 -5.33 15.50 5.00
CA GLU A 56 -4.03 15.53 5.69
C GLU A 56 -4.01 14.68 6.97
N GLU A 57 -5.08 14.70 7.75
CA GLU A 57 -5.20 13.91 9.00
C GLU A 57 -5.13 12.40 8.74
N ARG A 58 -5.79 11.94 7.68
CA ARG A 58 -5.80 10.51 7.33
C ARG A 58 -4.46 10.04 6.82
N VAL A 59 -3.73 10.90 6.10
CA VAL A 59 -2.35 10.63 5.67
C VAL A 59 -1.43 10.51 6.88
N LEU A 60 -1.52 11.43 7.85
CA LEU A 60 -0.72 11.36 9.07
C LEU A 60 -1.01 10.08 9.88
N SER A 61 -2.28 9.75 10.06
CA SER A 61 -2.69 8.53 10.75
C SER A 61 -2.15 7.26 10.07
N LEU A 62 -2.15 7.20 8.73
CA LEU A 62 -1.55 6.08 8.00
C LEU A 62 -0.04 5.96 8.26
N ILE A 63 0.69 7.08 8.26
CA ILE A 63 2.14 7.08 8.55
C ILE A 63 2.40 6.57 9.97
N GLU A 64 1.64 7.05 10.94
CA GLU A 64 1.79 6.65 12.35
C GLU A 64 1.49 5.16 12.55
N ASN A 65 0.45 4.65 11.90
CA ASN A 65 0.07 3.23 11.98
C ASN A 65 0.97 2.28 11.17
N TRP A 66 1.87 2.80 10.32
CA TRP A 66 2.72 1.96 9.46
C TRP A 66 3.86 1.28 10.24
N TYR A 67 4.35 1.90 11.31
CA TYR A 67 5.43 1.38 12.14
C TYR A 67 5.10 1.42 13.65
N GLY A 68 3.82 1.64 13.98
CA GLY A 68 3.29 1.69 15.34
C GLY A 68 3.32 0.33 16.05
#